data_AF-M3GTA3-F1
#
_entry.id   AF-M3GTA3-F1
#
_cell.length_a   1.000
_cell.length_b   1.000
_cell.length_c   1.000
_cell.angle_alpha   90.00
_cell.angle_beta   90.00
_cell.angle_gamma   90.00
#
_symmetry.space_group_name_H-M   'P 1'
#
loop_
_entity.id
_entity.type
_entity.pdbx_description
1 polymer ?
#
loop_
_entity_poly.entity_id
_entity_poly.type
_entity_poly.pdbx_seq_one_letter_code
_entity_poly.pdbx_strand_id
1 'polypeptide(L)'
;MSLDMNSLPDDVEELKRIIILENVKYQEELRLQRLKESEHLDQIERLKIQLFGRRTEKWSQIEKDQGILFNEIESSVQEDSPEPEEESLFTPVKSHTRKKTGRKPFPRVSVILCK
;
A
#
# COMPACT_ATOMS: atom_id res chain seq x y z
N MET A 1 26.71 -33.03 14.54
CA MET A 1 25.80 -34.19 14.49
C MET A 1 26.63 -35.41 14.13
N SER A 2 26.52 -36.50 14.88
CA SER A 2 27.17 -37.78 14.55
C SER A 2 26.19 -38.62 13.73
N LEU A 3 26.56 -38.93 12.49
CA LEU A 3 25.80 -39.85 11.64
C LEU A 3 26.43 -41.24 11.79
N ASP A 4 25.61 -42.23 12.13
CA ASP A 4 26.04 -43.63 12.25
C ASP A 4 25.86 -44.34 10.91
N MET A 5 26.98 -44.68 10.27
CA MET A 5 26.99 -45.32 8.96
C MET A 5 26.44 -46.75 8.98
N ASN A 6 26.44 -47.41 10.13
CA ASN A 6 25.94 -48.78 10.25
C ASN A 6 24.40 -48.85 10.34
N SER A 7 23.73 -47.70 10.45
CA SER A 7 22.26 -47.62 10.50
C SER A 7 21.61 -47.49 9.11
N LEU A 8 22.43 -47.36 8.06
CA LEU A 8 21.94 -47.15 6.70
C LEU A 8 21.54 -48.48 6.07
N PRO A 9 20.43 -48.54 5.30
CA PRO A 9 20.10 -49.73 4.54
C PRO A 9 21.18 -50.07 3.51
N ASP A 10 21.53 -51.36 3.40
CA ASP A 10 22.49 -51.85 2.40
C ASP A 10 21.87 -51.99 1.00
N ASP A 11 20.53 -51.91 0.88
CA ASP A 11 19.85 -51.97 -0.40
C ASP A 11 19.87 -50.61 -1.13
N VAL A 12 20.37 -50.65 -2.37
CA VAL A 12 20.51 -49.48 -3.24
C VAL A 12 19.15 -48.87 -3.60
N GLU A 13 18.09 -49.68 -3.72
CA GLU A 13 16.76 -49.15 -4.01
C GLU A 13 16.14 -48.42 -2.81
N GLU A 14 16.29 -48.97 -1.60
CA GLU A 14 15.86 -48.32 -0.37
C GLU A 14 16.60 -47.00 -0.13
N LEU A 15 17.91 -46.95 -0.38
CA LEU A 15 18.69 -45.71 -0.30
C LEU A 15 18.17 -44.63 -1.26
N LYS A 16 17.89 -45.00 -2.52
CA LYS A 16 17.32 -44.05 -3.50
C LYS A 16 15.96 -43.52 -3.05
N ARG A 17 15.10 -44.37 -2.48
CA ARG A 17 13.79 -43.97 -1.94
C ARG A 17 13.95 -42.96 -0.80
N ILE A 18 14.85 -43.20 0.14
CA ILE A 18 15.12 -42.30 1.28
C ILE A 18 15.63 -40.95 0.77
N ILE A 19 16.60 -40.95 -0.15
CA ILE A 19 17.17 -39.73 -0.72
C ILE A 19 16.09 -38.89 -1.41
N ILE A 20 15.18 -39.52 -2.17
CA ILE A 20 14.08 -38.80 -2.83
C ILE A 20 13.15 -38.19 -1.78
N LEU A 21 12.76 -38.96 -0.76
CA LEU A 21 11.88 -38.48 0.31
C LEU A 21 12.49 -37.32 1.10
N GLU A 22 13.77 -37.41 1.43
CA GLU A 22 14.49 -36.37 2.16
C GLU A 22 14.62 -35.09 1.33
N ASN A 23 14.92 -35.22 0.03
CA ASN A 23 14.93 -34.08 -0.89
C ASN A 23 13.55 -33.40 -0.97
N VAL A 24 12.47 -34.17 -1.06
CA VAL A 24 11.10 -33.61 -1.08
C VAL A 24 10.81 -32.86 0.21
N LYS A 25 11.10 -33.46 1.37
CA LYS A 25 10.91 -32.80 2.68
C LYS A 25 11.72 -31.51 2.80
N TYR A 26 12.98 -31.55 2.39
CA TYR A 26 13.86 -30.37 2.43
C TYR A 26 13.34 -29.25 1.50
N GLN A 27 12.84 -29.59 0.31
CA GLN A 27 12.23 -28.61 -0.59
C GLN A 27 10.96 -27.99 -0.01
N GLU A 28 10.11 -28.79 0.64
CA GLU A 28 8.92 -28.29 1.32
C GLU A 28 9.28 -27.36 2.49
N GLU A 29 10.28 -27.73 3.30
CA GLU A 29 10.74 -26.90 4.41
C GLU A 29 11.32 -25.56 3.92
N LEU A 30 12.16 -25.59 2.87
CA LEU A 30 12.65 -24.39 2.20
C LEU A 30 11.50 -23.51 1.69
N ARG A 31 10.46 -24.11 1.11
CA ARG A 31 9.30 -23.38 0.61
C ARG A 31 8.53 -22.70 1.74
N LEU A 32 8.32 -23.40 2.86
CA LEU A 32 7.67 -22.86 4.05
C LEU A 32 8.50 -21.74 4.69
N GLN A 33 9.82 -21.90 4.74
CA GLN A 33 10.72 -20.87 5.24
C GLN A 33 10.65 -19.61 4.37
N ARG A 34 10.70 -19.74 3.04
CA ARG A 34 10.57 -18.60 2.12
C ARG A 34 9.24 -17.87 2.27
N LEU A 35 8.14 -18.60 2.50
CA LEU A 35 6.83 -18.01 2.78
C LEU A 35 6.86 -17.16 4.06
N LYS A 36 7.38 -17.72 5.15
CA LYS A 36 7.52 -16.97 6.42
C LYS A 36 8.43 -15.75 6.25
N GLU A 37 9.54 -15.89 5.54
CA GLU A 37 10.44 -14.78 5.23
C GLU A 37 9.72 -13.68 4.45
N SER A 38 8.93 -14.01 3.43
CA SER A 38 8.13 -13.01 2.71
C SER A 38 7.11 -12.30 3.60
N GLU A 39 6.38 -13.04 4.45
CA GLU A 39 5.42 -12.44 5.38
C GLU A 39 6.10 -11.48 6.36
N HIS A 40 7.28 -11.85 6.87
CA HIS A 40 8.06 -10.98 7.75
C HIS A 40 8.60 -9.74 7.03
N LEU A 41 9.02 -9.86 5.78
CA LEU A 41 9.46 -8.71 4.98
C LEU A 41 8.31 -7.70 4.77
N ASP A 42 7.11 -8.18 4.44
CA ASP A 42 5.93 -7.34 4.28
C ASP A 42 5.55 -6.61 5.58
N GLN A 43 5.65 -7.31 6.73
CA GLN A 43 5.44 -6.70 8.04
C GLN A 43 6.46 -5.60 8.33
N ILE A 44 7.74 -5.84 8.02
CA ILE A 44 8.82 -4.87 8.20
C ILE A 44 8.60 -3.66 7.28
N GLU A 45 8.20 -3.86 6.03
CA GLU A 45 7.91 -2.78 5.11
C GLU A 45 6.75 -1.91 5.60
N ARG A 46 5.66 -2.54 6.05
CA ARG A 46 4.53 -1.83 6.66
C ARG A 46 4.96 -0.99 7.86
N LEU A 47 5.74 -1.56 8.77
CA LEU A 47 6.27 -0.84 9.92
C LEU A 47 7.20 0.30 9.51
N LYS A 48 8.04 0.12 8.48
CA LYS A 48 8.89 1.17 7.93
C LYS A 48 8.07 2.32 7.36
N ILE A 49 7.00 2.04 6.61
CA ILE A 49 6.10 3.09 6.10
C ILE A 49 5.41 3.80 7.26
N GLN A 50 4.96 3.08 8.28
CA GLN A 50 4.32 3.69 9.46
C GLN A 50 5.27 4.59 10.25
N LEU A 51 6.51 4.16 10.48
CA LEU A 51 7.50 4.89 11.28
C LEU A 51 8.19 5.99 10.49
N PHE A 52 8.57 5.73 9.24
CA PHE A 52 9.43 6.58 8.42
C PHE A 52 8.78 7.07 7.11
N GLY A 53 7.53 6.70 6.83
CA GLY A 53 6.79 7.20 5.66
C GLY A 53 6.57 8.72 5.70
N ARG A 54 6.15 9.29 4.56
CA ARG A 54 5.93 10.74 4.48
C ARG A 54 4.77 11.15 5.38
N ARG A 55 4.82 12.35 5.96
CA ARG A 55 3.72 12.86 6.80
C ARG A 55 2.38 12.92 6.06
N THR A 56 2.40 13.03 4.73
CA THR A 56 1.23 13.03 3.83
C THR A 56 0.66 11.64 3.57
N GLU A 57 1.41 10.57 3.84
CA GLU A 57 0.96 9.18 3.72
C GLU A 57 0.46 8.64 5.08
N LYS A 58 0.86 9.30 6.17
CA LYS A 58 0.40 8.99 7.53
C LYS A 58 -0.90 9.75 7.79
N TRP A 59 -2.01 9.02 7.88
CA TRP A 59 -3.30 9.60 8.22
C TRP A 59 -3.17 10.37 9.54
N SER A 60 -3.44 11.67 9.49
CA SER A 60 -3.49 12.52 10.66
C SER A 60 -4.69 12.13 11.53
N GLN A 61 -4.62 12.45 12.83
CA GLN A 61 -5.72 12.17 13.76
C GLN A 61 -7.04 12.81 13.26
N ILE A 62 -6.93 13.98 12.62
CA ILE A 62 -8.04 14.71 12.03
C ILE A 62 -8.69 13.93 10.87
N GLU A 63 -7.92 13.28 10.01
CA GLU A 63 -8.45 12.46 8.89
C GLU A 63 -9.09 11.16 9.39
N LYS A 64 -8.58 10.59 10.50
CA LYS A 64 -9.22 9.45 11.16
C LYS A 64 -10.55 9.85 11.80
N ASP A 65 -10.59 11.01 12.44
CA ASP A 65 -11.77 11.51 13.17
C ASP A 65 -12.83 12.07 12.21
N GLN A 66 -12.44 12.60 11.04
CA GLN A 66 -13.37 13.09 10.01
C GLN A 66 -14.11 11.97 9.26
N GLY A 67 -13.67 10.72 9.40
CA GLY A 67 -14.21 9.60 8.62
C GLY A 67 -13.86 9.68 7.13
N ILE A 68 -14.05 8.57 6.40
CA ILE A 68 -13.84 8.56 4.94
C ILE A 68 -14.99 9.32 4.31
N LEU A 69 -14.78 10.61 4.04
CA LEU A 69 -15.71 11.44 3.28
C LEU A 69 -15.93 10.77 1.90
N PHE A 70 -17.18 10.66 1.47
CA PHE A 70 -17.62 10.09 0.20
C PHE A 70 -17.74 8.56 0.08
N ASN A 71 -17.51 7.78 1.14
CA ASN A 71 -17.83 6.34 1.13
C ASN A 71 -19.32 6.02 1.34
N GLU A 72 -20.17 7.04 1.55
CA GLU A 72 -21.62 6.86 1.69
C GLU A 72 -22.22 6.16 0.47
N ILE A 73 -21.78 6.53 -0.74
CA ILE A 73 -22.30 5.94 -1.99
C ILE A 73 -21.94 4.45 -2.05
N GLU A 74 -20.67 4.09 -1.81
CA GLU A 74 -20.20 2.69 -1.79
C GLU A 74 -20.90 1.86 -0.70
N SER A 75 -21.17 2.43 0.48
CA SER A 75 -21.93 1.77 1.53
C SER A 75 -23.43 1.64 1.24
N SER A 76 -23.97 2.54 0.40
CA SER A 76 -25.37 2.61 0.01
C SER A 76 -25.70 1.86 -1.27
N VAL A 77 -24.69 1.38 -2.02
CA VAL A 77 -24.90 0.42 -3.12
C VAL A 77 -25.27 -0.92 -2.51
N GLN A 78 -26.52 -1.01 -2.07
CA GLN A 78 -27.23 -2.25 -1.88
C GLN A 78 -27.48 -2.81 -3.29
N GLU A 79 -27.09 -4.06 -3.57
CA GLU A 79 -27.07 -4.69 -4.91
C GLU A 79 -28.42 -4.71 -5.67
N ASP A 80 -29.51 -4.22 -5.08
CA ASP A 80 -30.88 -4.35 -5.60
C ASP A 80 -31.63 -3.01 -5.72
N SER A 81 -31.02 -1.97 -6.32
CA SER A 81 -31.77 -0.77 -6.72
C SER A 81 -31.72 -0.58 -8.24
N PRO A 82 -32.87 -0.47 -8.94
CA PRO A 82 -32.88 -0.20 -10.37
C PRO A 82 -32.23 1.17 -10.65
N GLU A 83 -31.36 1.18 -11.66
CA GLU A 83 -30.63 2.33 -12.18
C GLU A 83 -31.59 3.50 -12.44
N PRO A 84 -31.46 4.64 -11.73
CA PRO A 84 -32.30 5.79 -12.02
C PRO A 84 -31.87 6.37 -13.38
N GLU A 85 -32.85 6.50 -14.28
CA GLU A 85 -32.66 7.12 -15.60
C GLU A 85 -31.99 8.50 -15.45
N GLU A 86 -30.88 8.69 -16.16
CA GLU A 86 -30.13 9.95 -16.15
C GLU A 86 -30.93 11.06 -16.83
N GLU A 87 -31.84 11.68 -16.09
CA GLU A 87 -32.36 12.99 -16.47
C GLU A 87 -31.19 13.97 -16.42
N SER A 88 -30.72 14.36 -17.60
CA SER A 88 -29.69 15.38 -17.81
C SER A 88 -30.11 16.70 -17.13
N LEU A 89 -29.74 16.88 -15.86
CA LEU A 89 -29.92 18.08 -15.04
C LEU A 89 -28.93 19.19 -15.46
N PHE A 90 -28.85 19.49 -16.76
CA PHE A 90 -28.08 20.63 -17.23
C PHE A 90 -28.82 21.94 -16.89
N THR A 91 -28.55 22.48 -15.71
CA THR A 91 -28.86 23.88 -15.41
C THR A 91 -27.93 24.77 -16.22
N PRO A 92 -28.44 25.69 -17.07
CA PRO A 92 -27.58 26.59 -17.82
C PRO A 92 -26.87 27.58 -16.88
N VAL A 93 -25.54 27.45 -16.77
CA VAL A 93 -24.70 28.34 -15.97
C VAL A 93 -24.18 29.49 -16.83
N LYS A 94 -24.31 30.72 -16.32
CA LYS A 94 -23.73 31.92 -16.97
C LYS A 94 -22.21 31.83 -17.00
N SER A 95 -21.61 32.10 -18.17
CA SER A 95 -20.15 32.17 -18.32
C SER A 95 -19.55 33.26 -17.42
N HIS A 96 -18.68 32.88 -16.49
CA HIS A 96 -17.91 33.83 -15.67
C HIS A 96 -16.49 33.96 -16.18
N THR A 97 -16.02 35.19 -16.43
CA THR A 97 -14.62 35.45 -16.78
C THR A 97 -13.90 36.14 -15.63
N ARG A 98 -12.73 35.59 -15.26
CA ARG A 98 -11.89 36.16 -14.21
C ARG A 98 -11.39 37.54 -14.63
N LYS A 99 -11.59 38.55 -13.78
CA LYS A 99 -10.90 39.85 -13.93
C LYS A 99 -9.39 39.63 -13.81
N LYS A 100 -8.63 40.01 -14.84
CA LYS A 100 -7.16 39.96 -14.80
C LYS A 100 -6.67 41.04 -13.83
N THR A 101 -6.38 40.66 -12.59
CA THR A 101 -5.63 41.51 -11.66
C THR A 101 -4.20 41.58 -12.16
N GLY A 102 -3.81 42.73 -12.72
CA GLY A 102 -2.41 43.03 -13.00
C GLY A 102 -1.58 43.04 -11.72
N ARG A 103 -0.25 43.02 -11.86
CA ARG A 103 0.64 43.17 -10.71
C ARG A 103 0.40 44.55 -10.08
N LYS A 104 0.22 44.59 -8.75
CA LYS A 104 0.20 45.86 -8.02
C LYS A 104 1.55 46.54 -8.21
N PRO A 105 1.61 47.86 -8.48
CA PRO A 105 2.86 48.57 -8.65
C PRO A 105 3.73 48.43 -7.39
N PHE A 106 5.05 48.39 -7.57
CA PHE A 106 5.98 48.37 -6.44
C PHE A 106 5.78 49.64 -5.59
N PRO A 107 5.75 49.54 -4.25
CA PRO A 107 5.73 50.71 -3.39
C PRO A 107 6.98 51.57 -3.65
N ARG A 108 6.84 52.90 -3.60
CA ARG A 108 7.97 53.82 -3.74
C ARG A 108 9.02 53.47 -2.69
N VAL A 109 10.21 53.10 -3.14
CA VAL A 109 11.35 52.87 -2.27
C VAL A 109 11.71 54.22 -1.65
N SER A 110 11.42 54.41 -0.36
CA SER A 110 12.04 55.47 0.42
C SER A 110 13.53 55.14 0.47
N VAL A 111 14.32 55.91 -0.25
CA VAL A 111 15.78 55.85 -0.18
C VAL A 111 16.15 56.06 1.29
N ILE A 112 16.56 54.98 1.96
CA ILE A 112 17.15 55.07 3.30
C ILE A 112 18.49 55.76 3.06
N LEU A 113 18.54 57.04 3.41
CA LEU A 113 19.77 57.81 3.44
C LEU A 113 20.63 57.21 4.57
N CYS A 114 21.60 56.35 4.22
CA CYS A 114 22.68 56.01 5.14
C CYS A 114 23.45 57.30 5.43
N LYS A 115 23.28 57.82 6.64
CA LYS A 115 24.23 58.75 7.28
C LYS A 115 25.37 57.96 7.90
#